data_AF-A0A8J2M721-F1
#
_entry.id   AF-A0A8J2M721-F1
#
_cell.length_a   1.000
_cell.length_b   1.000
_cell.length_c   1.000
_cell.angle_alpha   90.00
_cell.angle_beta   90.00
_cell.angle_gamma   90.00
#
_symmetry.space_group_name_H-M   'P 1'
#
loop_
_entity.id
_entity.type
_entity.pdbx_description
1 polymer ?
#
loop_
_entity_poly.entity_id
_entity_poly.type
_entity_poly.pdbx_seq_one_letter_code
_entity_poly.pdbx_strand_id
1 'polypeptide(L)'
;MLMEILYHITMGLIACWKACTWAVLYVIDKPIRRYVIRCYKESDVTIGGTKPTDIQVHRPDWFYHRIAQNATLGLGESYMDGWWDCDRLDEFFCRTIGDGQFKKWDYPWCRLIQYLQFHVFNLQTSKRSWEVAEKHYDLSNALFSSFLDPSMNYSCGFWRDAKDLTEAQQHKMELIGRP
;
A
#
# COMPACT_ATOMS: atom_id res chain seq x y z
N MET A 1 -14.22 -14.81 48.97
CA MET A 1 -14.53 -16.11 48.36
C MET A 1 -15.16 -15.98 46.97
N LEU A 2 -16.38 -15.43 46.81
CA LEU A 2 -17.03 -15.28 45.50
C LEU A 2 -16.25 -14.39 44.51
N MET A 3 -15.67 -13.29 45.00
CA MET A 3 -14.83 -12.39 44.20
C MET A 3 -13.51 -13.03 43.70
N GLU A 4 -12.87 -13.87 44.51
CA GLU A 4 -11.63 -14.57 44.11
C GLU A 4 -11.91 -15.63 43.05
N ILE A 5 -13.01 -16.37 43.20
CA ILE A 5 -13.44 -17.37 42.21
C ILE A 5 -13.73 -16.68 40.87
N LEU A 6 -14.42 -15.54 40.90
CA LEU A 6 -14.72 -14.76 39.69
C LEU A 6 -13.45 -14.20 39.02
N TYR A 7 -12.47 -13.76 39.82
CA TYR A 7 -11.18 -13.28 39.33
C TYR A 7 -10.38 -14.40 38.63
N HIS A 8 -10.31 -15.60 39.21
CA HIS A 8 -9.60 -16.71 38.58
C HIS A 8 -10.28 -17.22 37.30
N ILE A 9 -11.62 -17.23 37.26
CA ILE A 9 -12.37 -17.59 36.04
C ILE A 9 -12.12 -16.56 34.93
N THR A 10 -12.22 -15.27 35.24
CA THR A 10 -11.99 -14.19 34.25
C THR A 10 -10.55 -14.18 33.74
N MET A 11 -9.55 -14.34 34.61
CA MET A 11 -8.15 -14.44 34.20
C MET A 11 -7.88 -15.70 33.37
N GLY A 12 -8.52 -16.83 33.70
CA GLY A 12 -8.46 -18.06 32.90
C GLY A 12 -9.05 -17.89 31.50
N LEU A 13 -10.19 -17.21 31.40
CA LEU A 13 -10.82 -16.89 30.10
C LEU A 13 -9.97 -15.93 29.27
N ILE A 14 -9.36 -14.90 29.87
CA ILE A 14 -8.44 -13.99 29.18
C ILE A 14 -7.20 -14.75 28.68
N ALA A 15 -6.62 -15.63 29.52
CA ALA A 15 -5.47 -16.43 29.13
C ALA A 15 -5.81 -17.38 27.96
N CYS A 16 -6.96 -18.04 28.03
CA CYS A 16 -7.44 -18.93 26.97
C CYS A 16 -7.72 -18.16 25.67
N TRP A 17 -8.37 -17.00 25.75
CA TRP A 17 -8.59 -16.12 24.60
C TRP A 17 -7.27 -15.65 23.99
N LYS A 18 -6.29 -15.22 24.79
CA LYS A 18 -4.97 -14.83 24.32
C LYS A 18 -4.25 -16.01 23.65
N ALA A 19 -4.30 -17.20 24.24
CA ALA A 19 -3.67 -18.39 23.68
C ALA A 19 -4.30 -18.78 22.33
N CYS A 20 -5.64 -18.79 22.23
CA CYS A 20 -6.34 -19.04 20.97
C CYS A 20 -6.01 -17.98 19.91
N THR A 21 -5.99 -16.71 20.30
CA THR A 21 -5.63 -15.61 19.39
C THR A 21 -4.20 -15.76 18.87
N TRP A 22 -3.25 -16.06 19.76
CA TRP A 22 -1.85 -16.31 19.37
C TRP A 22 -1.69 -17.57 18.52
N ALA A 23 -2.44 -18.63 18.77
CA ALA A 23 -2.41 -19.83 17.95
C ALA A 23 -2.94 -19.56 16.53
N VAL A 24 -4.05 -18.83 16.41
CA VAL A 24 -4.62 -18.42 15.11
C VAL A 24 -3.67 -17.50 14.37
N LEU A 25 -3.14 -16.46 15.04
CA LEU A 25 -2.17 -15.56 14.45
C LEU A 25 -0.90 -16.32 14.04
N TYR A 26 -0.36 -17.22 14.86
CA TYR A 26 0.85 -17.97 14.52
C TYR A 26 0.67 -18.91 13.31
N VAL A 27 -0.48 -19.58 13.19
CA VAL A 27 -0.80 -20.45 12.06
C VAL A 27 -0.99 -19.66 10.77
N ILE A 28 -1.55 -18.45 10.84
CA ILE A 28 -1.87 -17.61 9.69
C ILE A 28 -0.70 -16.67 9.30
N ASP A 29 0.06 -16.18 10.28
CA ASP A 29 1.19 -15.25 10.11
C ASP A 29 2.33 -15.90 9.32
N LYS A 30 2.78 -17.10 9.70
CA LYS A 30 3.89 -17.78 9.01
C LYS A 30 3.67 -17.99 7.51
N PRO A 31 2.54 -18.54 7.03
CA PRO A 31 2.31 -18.70 5.60
C PRO A 31 2.15 -17.35 4.89
N ILE A 32 1.51 -16.36 5.52
CA ILE A 32 1.38 -15.01 4.96
C ILE A 32 2.75 -14.36 4.80
N ARG A 33 3.58 -14.37 5.85
CA ARG A 33 4.95 -13.83 5.79
C ARG A 33 5.76 -14.48 4.69
N ARG A 34 5.75 -15.82 4.62
CA ARG A 34 6.45 -16.57 3.57
C ARG A 34 5.96 -16.21 2.17
N TYR A 35 4.65 -16.05 2.02
CA TYR A 35 4.04 -15.64 0.75
C TYR A 35 4.53 -14.25 0.34
N VAL A 36 4.40 -13.27 1.23
CA VAL A 36 4.81 -11.89 0.96
C VAL A 36 6.31 -11.82 0.67
N ILE A 37 7.17 -12.44 1.49
CA ILE A 37 8.62 -12.48 1.26
C ILE A 37 8.95 -13.08 -0.11
N ARG A 38 8.28 -14.17 -0.50
CA ARG A 38 8.45 -14.78 -1.82
C ARG A 38 8.07 -13.81 -2.94
N CYS A 39 6.94 -13.12 -2.81
CA CYS A 39 6.46 -12.13 -3.78
C CYS A 39 7.46 -10.99 -3.99
N TYR A 40 8.07 -10.45 -2.92
CA TYR A 40 9.14 -9.45 -3.03
C TYR A 40 10.40 -10.03 -3.69
N LYS A 41 10.81 -11.22 -3.29
CA LYS A 41 12.00 -11.90 -3.84
C LYS A 41 11.87 -12.19 -5.33
N GLU A 42 10.68 -12.55 -5.80
CA GLU A 42 10.36 -12.72 -7.23
C GLU A 42 10.45 -11.41 -8.03
N SER A 43 10.44 -10.25 -7.37
CA SER A 43 10.62 -8.92 -7.98
C SER A 43 12.04 -8.36 -7.74
N ASP A 44 13.01 -9.21 -7.38
CA ASP A 44 14.39 -8.81 -7.01
C ASP A 44 14.48 -7.78 -5.87
N VAL A 45 13.49 -7.79 -4.97
CA VAL A 45 13.46 -6.95 -3.76
C VAL A 45 13.55 -7.83 -2.52
N THR A 46 14.42 -7.45 -1.59
CA THR A 46 14.59 -8.15 -0.31
C THR A 46 14.03 -7.30 0.83
N ILE A 47 13.32 -7.93 1.76
CA ILE A 47 12.84 -7.27 2.98
C ILE A 47 13.98 -7.28 4.02
N GLY A 48 14.36 -6.11 4.53
CA GLY A 48 15.53 -5.93 5.39
C GLY A 48 16.85 -6.13 4.65
N GLY A 49 16.84 -5.98 3.32
CA GLY A 49 18.05 -6.04 2.50
C GLY A 49 18.85 -4.74 2.54
N THR A 50 19.92 -4.67 1.77
CA THR A 50 20.84 -3.51 1.75
C THR A 50 20.87 -2.80 0.41
N LYS A 51 20.17 -3.30 -0.62
CA LYS A 51 20.08 -2.58 -1.90
C LYS A 51 19.22 -1.33 -1.69
N PRO A 52 19.44 -0.25 -2.47
CA PRO A 52 18.59 0.94 -2.40
C PRO A 52 17.11 0.68 -2.70
N THR A 53 16.80 -0.41 -3.40
CA THR A 53 15.42 -0.84 -3.71
C THR A 53 14.83 -1.80 -2.68
N ASP A 54 15.63 -2.24 -1.71
CA ASP A 54 15.18 -3.13 -0.64
C ASP A 54 14.38 -2.36 0.40
N ILE A 55 13.33 -2.99 0.93
CA ILE A 55 12.44 -2.33 1.88
C ILE A 55 12.88 -2.58 3.32
N GLN A 56 12.85 -1.55 4.16
CA GLN A 56 13.01 -1.70 5.61
C GLN A 56 11.65 -1.71 6.26
N VAL A 57 11.36 -2.74 7.08
CA VAL A 57 10.05 -2.90 7.73
C VAL A 57 10.19 -2.60 9.22
N HIS A 58 9.55 -1.52 9.66
CA HIS A 58 9.54 -1.03 11.03
C HIS A 58 8.44 -1.68 11.87
N ARG A 59 7.33 -2.08 11.24
CA ARG A 59 6.16 -2.70 11.89
C ARG A 59 5.84 -4.08 11.29
N PRO A 60 6.70 -5.09 11.51
CA PRO A 60 6.54 -6.41 10.90
C PRO A 60 5.25 -7.11 11.34
N ASP A 61 4.74 -6.87 12.55
CA ASP A 61 3.56 -7.57 13.08
C ASP A 61 2.28 -7.31 12.27
N TRP A 62 2.19 -6.15 11.61
CA TRP A 62 0.99 -5.74 10.88
C TRP A 62 1.22 -5.61 9.37
N PHE A 63 2.47 -5.31 8.95
CA PHE A 63 2.84 -5.10 7.56
C PHE A 63 2.42 -6.28 6.67
N TYR A 64 2.86 -7.51 6.99
CA TYR A 64 2.60 -8.66 6.12
C TYR A 64 1.12 -8.99 5.95
N HIS A 65 0.33 -8.85 7.02
CA HIS A 65 -1.11 -9.06 6.96
C HIS A 65 -1.80 -8.02 6.08
N ARG A 66 -1.38 -6.75 6.16
CA ARG A 66 -1.95 -5.66 5.34
C ARG A 66 -1.59 -5.81 3.87
N ILE A 67 -0.36 -6.22 3.55
CA ILE A 67 0.04 -6.52 2.17
C ILE A 67 -0.77 -7.71 1.63
N ALA A 68 -0.94 -8.79 2.40
CA ALA A 68 -1.70 -9.95 1.93
C ALA A 68 -3.20 -9.64 1.72
N GLN A 69 -3.78 -8.75 2.53
CA GLN A 69 -5.18 -8.37 2.44
C GLN A 69 -5.46 -7.38 1.29
N ASN A 70 -4.68 -6.30 1.21
CA ASN A 70 -4.99 -5.16 0.35
C ASN A 70 -3.94 -4.91 -0.75
N ALA A 71 -2.96 -5.81 -0.89
CA ALA A 71 -1.89 -5.77 -1.89
C ALA A 71 -1.31 -4.36 -2.10
N THR A 72 -1.55 -3.74 -3.26
CA THR A 72 -1.05 -2.42 -3.64
C THR A 72 -1.57 -1.29 -2.75
N LEU A 73 -2.87 -1.34 -2.37
CA LEU A 73 -3.43 -0.34 -1.45
C LEU A 73 -2.82 -0.49 -0.06
N GLY A 74 -2.71 -1.73 0.42
CA GLY A 74 -2.06 -2.03 1.70
C GLY A 74 -0.60 -1.56 1.73
N LEU A 75 0.11 -1.67 0.61
CA LEU A 75 1.47 -1.19 0.44
C LEU A 75 1.56 0.33 0.57
N GLY A 76 0.72 1.06 -0.19
CA GLY A 76 0.72 2.53 -0.18
C GLY A 76 0.32 3.11 1.18
N GLU A 77 -0.76 2.59 1.78
CA GLU A 77 -1.19 3.09 3.09
C GLU A 77 -0.20 2.75 4.21
N SER A 78 0.42 1.56 4.18
CA SER A 78 1.45 1.22 5.18
C SER A 78 2.73 2.04 5.03
N TYR A 79 3.02 2.53 3.82
CA TYR A 79 4.08 3.52 3.61
C TYR A 79 3.71 4.86 4.23
N MET A 80 2.48 5.35 3.99
CA MET A 80 1.96 6.58 4.61
C MET A 80 1.94 6.51 6.15
N ASP A 81 1.66 5.33 6.70
CA ASP A 81 1.67 5.09 8.16
C ASP A 81 3.09 4.87 8.73
N GLY A 82 4.13 4.93 7.90
CA GLY A 82 5.53 4.76 8.33
C GLY A 82 5.89 3.34 8.78
N TRP A 83 5.17 2.32 8.31
CA TRP A 83 5.44 0.93 8.68
C TRP A 83 6.63 0.33 7.94
N TRP A 84 6.99 0.92 6.80
CA TRP A 84 8.14 0.55 6.00
C TRP A 84 8.63 1.74 5.16
N ASP A 85 9.88 1.71 4.75
CA ASP A 85 10.48 2.67 3.82
C ASP A 85 11.48 2.00 2.85
N CYS A 86 11.99 2.79 1.91
CA CYS A 86 12.92 2.37 0.86
C CYS A 86 13.68 3.59 0.34
N ASP A 87 14.99 3.45 0.07
CA ASP A 87 15.83 4.57 -0.37
C ASP A 87 15.48 5.05 -1.78
N ARG A 88 15.14 4.12 -2.69
CA ARG A 88 14.81 4.38 -4.09
C ARG A 88 13.44 3.81 -4.46
N LEU A 89 12.40 4.51 -3.98
CA LEU A 89 11.00 4.17 -4.23
C LEU A 89 10.64 4.09 -5.71
N ASP A 90 11.20 4.98 -6.53
CA ASP A 90 11.00 5.02 -7.97
C ASP A 90 11.44 3.70 -8.63
N GLU A 91 12.66 3.26 -8.35
CA GLU A 91 13.20 2.00 -8.87
C GLU A 91 12.50 0.78 -8.29
N PHE A 92 12.12 0.85 -7.00
CA PHE A 92 11.32 -0.19 -6.34
C PHE A 92 10.00 -0.43 -7.09
N PHE A 93 9.25 0.63 -7.42
CA PHE A 93 7.98 0.50 -8.14
C PHE A 93 8.18 0.05 -9.59
N CYS A 94 9.25 0.48 -10.27
CA CYS A 94 9.56 -0.03 -11.61
C CYS A 94 9.75 -1.55 -11.61
N ARG A 95 10.46 -2.11 -10.62
CA ARG A 95 10.70 -3.56 -10.49
C ARG A 95 9.45 -4.34 -10.11
N THR A 96 8.66 -3.80 -9.19
CA THR A 96 7.52 -4.52 -8.62
C THR A 96 6.24 -4.41 -9.47
N ILE A 97 6.00 -3.25 -10.12
CA ILE A 97 4.86 -3.02 -11.03
C ILE A 97 5.18 -3.42 -12.47
N GLY A 98 6.36 -3.07 -12.98
CA GLY A 98 6.70 -3.16 -14.40
C GLY A 98 6.52 -4.55 -15.00
N ASP A 99 6.85 -5.58 -14.24
CA ASP A 99 6.75 -6.98 -14.67
C ASP A 99 5.37 -7.61 -14.40
N GLY A 100 4.36 -6.81 -13.99
CA GLY A 100 3.04 -7.31 -13.61
C GLY A 100 3.04 -8.19 -12.36
N GLN A 101 4.15 -8.22 -11.63
CA GLN A 101 4.37 -9.07 -10.45
C GLN A 101 3.39 -8.75 -9.33
N PHE A 102 2.98 -7.48 -9.18
CA PHE A 102 1.94 -7.09 -8.22
C PHE A 102 0.60 -7.81 -8.40
N LYS A 103 0.20 -8.24 -9.62
CA LYS A 103 -1.03 -9.03 -9.79
C LYS A 103 -0.98 -10.38 -9.08
N LYS A 104 0.24 -10.87 -8.80
CA LYS A 104 0.51 -12.10 -8.06
C LYS A 104 0.55 -11.86 -6.55
N TRP A 105 0.57 -10.62 -6.07
CA TRP A 105 0.67 -10.31 -4.65
C TRP A 105 -0.68 -10.42 -3.92
N ASP A 106 -1.78 -10.53 -4.65
CA ASP A 106 -3.09 -10.86 -4.06
C ASP A 106 -3.06 -12.27 -3.49
N TYR A 107 -3.09 -12.39 -2.17
CA TYR A 107 -3.18 -13.68 -1.51
C TYR A 107 -4.52 -14.34 -1.86
N PRO A 108 -4.55 -15.58 -2.40
CA PRO A 108 -5.74 -16.16 -3.02
C PRO A 108 -6.94 -16.27 -2.06
N TRP A 109 -6.68 -16.53 -0.77
CA TRP A 109 -7.72 -16.55 0.25
C TRP A 109 -8.27 -15.15 0.57
N CYS A 110 -7.41 -14.13 0.59
CA CYS A 110 -7.85 -12.75 0.76
C CYS A 110 -8.67 -12.28 -0.45
N ARG A 111 -8.29 -12.67 -1.67
CA ARG A 111 -9.07 -12.39 -2.88
C ARG A 111 -10.43 -13.08 -2.85
N LEU A 112 -10.51 -14.33 -2.38
CA LEU A 112 -11.79 -15.04 -2.22
C LEU A 112 -12.69 -14.35 -1.18
N ILE A 113 -12.14 -13.96 -0.03
CA ILE A 113 -12.91 -13.25 1.00
C ILE A 113 -13.41 -11.90 0.47
N GLN A 114 -12.55 -11.11 -0.19
CA GLN A 114 -12.93 -9.85 -0.81
C GLN A 114 -14.03 -10.08 -1.86
N TYR A 115 -13.85 -11.08 -2.74
CA TYR A 115 -14.86 -11.45 -3.72
C TYR A 115 -16.21 -11.76 -3.08
N LEU A 116 -16.24 -12.60 -2.03
CA LEU A 116 -17.47 -12.91 -1.29
C LEU A 116 -18.06 -11.66 -0.64
N GLN A 117 -17.24 -10.81 -0.02
CA GLN A 117 -17.67 -9.55 0.59
C GLN A 117 -18.29 -8.60 -0.44
N PHE A 118 -17.70 -8.44 -1.62
CA PHE A 118 -18.25 -7.60 -2.69
C PHE A 118 -19.62 -8.08 -3.17
N HIS A 119 -19.83 -9.40 -3.22
CA HIS A 119 -21.09 -9.98 -3.70
C HIS A 119 -22.19 -10.00 -2.62
N VAL A 120 -21.80 -10.04 -1.34
CA VAL A 120 -22.74 -10.03 -0.20
C VAL A 120 -23.04 -8.61 0.29
N PHE A 121 -22.06 -7.71 0.22
CA PHE A 121 -22.17 -6.32 0.66
C PHE A 121 -21.92 -5.39 -0.52
N ASN A 122 -22.99 -4.77 -1.05
CA ASN A 122 -22.84 -3.70 -2.04
C ASN A 122 -22.25 -2.46 -1.33
N LEU A 123 -20.95 -2.26 -1.47
CA LEU A 123 -20.22 -1.13 -0.88
C LEU A 123 -20.45 0.19 -1.64
N GLN A 124 -21.08 0.15 -2.82
CA GLN A 124 -21.35 1.30 -3.69
C GLN A 124 -22.71 1.94 -3.38
N THR A 125 -22.84 2.55 -2.19
CA THR A 125 -24.03 3.36 -1.85
C THR A 125 -23.71 4.84 -1.95
N SER A 126 -24.69 5.64 -2.38
CA SER A 126 -24.56 7.10 -2.54
C SER A 126 -24.11 7.82 -1.24
N LYS A 127 -24.50 7.27 -0.08
CA LYS A 127 -24.08 7.79 1.22
C LYS A 127 -22.56 7.67 1.46
N ARG A 128 -21.93 6.56 1.03
CA ARG A 128 -20.48 6.34 1.16
C ARG A 128 -19.67 7.10 0.11
N SER A 129 -20.23 7.35 -1.08
CA SER A 129 -19.53 8.20 -2.07
C SER A 129 -19.31 9.62 -1.55
N TRP A 130 -20.17 10.11 -0.65
CA TRP A 130 -19.98 11.41 -0.01
C TRP A 130 -18.78 11.42 0.95
N GLU A 131 -18.62 10.38 1.77
CA GLU A 131 -17.44 10.20 2.65
C GLU A 131 -16.12 10.07 1.85
N VAL A 132 -16.18 9.50 0.64
CA VAL A 132 -15.02 9.41 -0.27
C VAL A 132 -14.72 10.75 -0.95
N ALA A 133 -15.77 11.51 -1.29
CA ALA A 133 -15.64 12.83 -1.89
C ALA A 133 -15.12 13.88 -0.89
N GLU A 134 -15.51 13.80 0.39
CA GLU A 134 -14.99 14.68 1.45
C GLU A 134 -13.49 14.49 1.69
N LYS A 135 -12.96 13.29 1.42
CA LYS A 135 -11.51 13.00 1.43
C LYS A 135 -10.76 13.48 0.18
N HIS A 136 -11.44 14.09 -0.80
CA HIS A 136 -10.73 14.68 -1.93
C HIS A 136 -10.03 15.96 -1.49
N TYR A 137 -8.72 15.97 -1.70
CA TYR A 137 -7.86 17.07 -1.32
C TYR A 137 -8.22 18.33 -2.09
N ASP A 138 -8.58 19.38 -1.36
CA ASP A 138 -8.57 20.75 -1.88
C ASP A 138 -7.10 21.21 -1.93
N LEU A 139 -6.35 20.71 -2.93
CA LEU A 139 -4.93 20.99 -3.07
C LEU A 139 -4.74 22.44 -3.55
N SER A 140 -4.06 23.24 -2.74
CA SER A 140 -3.83 24.65 -3.08
C SER A 140 -2.90 24.83 -4.29
N ASN A 141 -3.08 25.92 -5.04
CA ASN A 141 -2.16 26.33 -6.10
C ASN A 141 -0.71 26.52 -5.60
N ALA A 142 -0.52 26.86 -4.32
CA ALA A 142 0.81 26.98 -3.73
C ALA A 142 1.56 25.65 -3.73
N LEU A 143 0.87 24.54 -3.50
CA LEU A 143 1.46 23.21 -3.60
C LEU A 143 1.90 22.92 -5.02
N PHE A 144 1.03 23.12 -6.01
CA PHE A 144 1.36 22.85 -7.42
C PHE A 144 2.50 23.73 -7.92
N SER A 145 2.49 25.02 -7.56
CA SER A 145 3.54 25.96 -7.96
C SER A 145 4.91 25.64 -7.36
N SER A 146 4.99 24.79 -6.33
CA SER A 146 6.25 24.41 -5.70
C SER A 146 7.06 23.38 -6.51
N PHE A 147 6.41 22.63 -7.40
CA PHE A 147 7.06 21.55 -8.16
C PHE A 147 6.73 21.52 -9.66
N LEU A 148 5.71 22.26 -10.12
CA LEU A 148 5.44 22.43 -11.55
C LEU A 148 6.28 23.56 -12.15
N ASP A 149 6.39 23.56 -13.47
CA ASP A 149 6.97 24.69 -14.20
C ASP A 149 5.99 25.89 -14.24
N PRO A 150 6.43 27.09 -14.68
CA PRO A 150 5.59 28.28 -14.73
C PRO A 150 4.30 28.14 -15.57
N SER A 151 4.24 27.18 -16.51
CA SER A 151 3.01 26.92 -17.27
C SER A 151 1.93 26.17 -16.48
N MET A 152 2.22 25.70 -15.26
CA MET A 152 1.30 24.98 -14.37
C MET A 152 0.70 23.72 -15.01
N ASN A 153 1.43 23.10 -15.93
CA ASN A 153 1.00 21.91 -16.64
C ASN A 153 1.17 20.65 -15.77
N TYR A 154 0.08 20.19 -15.14
CA TYR A 154 0.07 18.90 -14.44
C TYR A 154 -0.18 17.71 -15.39
N SER A 155 0.70 17.57 -16.37
CA SER A 155 0.71 16.50 -17.38
C SER A 155 2.13 16.18 -17.83
N CYS A 156 2.33 15.04 -18.49
CA CYS A 156 3.66 14.61 -18.96
C CYS A 156 4.29 15.63 -19.92
N GLY A 157 5.54 16.01 -19.68
CA GLY A 157 6.34 16.79 -20.64
C GLY A 157 6.88 15.93 -21.80
N PHE A 158 7.30 16.59 -22.88
CA PHE A 158 7.94 15.95 -24.03
C PHE A 158 9.46 16.19 -23.99
N TRP A 159 10.20 15.18 -23.55
CA TRP A 159 11.61 15.30 -23.17
C TRP A 159 12.62 15.23 -24.32
N ARG A 160 12.17 14.98 -25.56
CA ARG A 160 13.09 14.93 -26.70
C ARG A 160 13.75 16.30 -26.88
N ASP A 161 15.07 16.31 -26.80
CA ASP A 161 15.93 17.49 -26.92
C ASP A 161 15.71 18.57 -25.84
N ALA A 162 14.93 18.29 -24.78
CA ALA A 162 14.71 19.21 -23.68
C ALA A 162 15.76 19.03 -22.58
N LYS A 163 16.20 20.13 -21.96
CA LYS A 163 17.20 20.16 -20.89
C LYS A 163 16.58 20.23 -19.49
N ASP A 164 15.37 20.76 -19.39
CA ASP A 164 14.64 20.93 -18.15
C ASP A 164 13.13 20.74 -18.33
N LEU A 165 12.39 20.80 -17.21
CA LEU A 165 10.94 20.62 -17.20
C LEU A 165 10.21 21.71 -18.00
N THR A 166 10.68 22.96 -17.97
CA THR A 166 10.05 24.08 -18.67
C THR A 166 10.14 23.88 -20.18
N GLU A 167 11.33 23.54 -20.68
CA GLU A 167 11.55 23.23 -22.09
C GLU A 167 10.74 21.99 -22.52
N ALA A 168 10.70 20.95 -21.71
CA ALA A 168 9.92 19.74 -22.00
C ALA A 168 8.41 20.03 -22.09
N GLN A 169 7.88 20.92 -21.24
CA GLN A 169 6.48 21.33 -21.30
C GLN A 169 6.20 22.20 -22.52
N GLN A 170 7.12 23.10 -22.89
CA GLN A 170 6.99 23.90 -24.10
C GLN A 170 7.00 23.01 -25.36
N HIS A 171 7.95 22.09 -25.49
CA HIS A 171 8.02 21.16 -26.61
C HIS A 171 6.74 20.32 -26.75
N LYS A 172 6.15 19.90 -25.61
CA LYS A 172 4.86 19.19 -25.61
C LYS A 172 3.75 20.06 -26.20
N MET A 173 3.66 21.33 -25.79
CA MET A 173 2.62 22.25 -26.29
C MET A 173 2.79 22.52 -27.78
N GLU A 174 4.03 22.72 -28.24
CA GLU A 174 4.34 22.88 -29.66
C GLU A 174 4.00 21.61 -30.47
N LEU A 175 4.31 20.42 -29.94
CA LEU A 175 3.97 19.15 -30.58
C LEU A 175 2.46 18.96 -30.75
N ILE A 176 1.68 19.26 -29.70
CA ILE A 176 0.22 19.16 -29.73
C ILE A 176 -0.40 20.21 -30.66
N GLY A 177 0.17 21.42 -30.71
CA GLY A 177 -0.32 22.53 -31.52
C GLY A 177 0.06 22.47 -33.00
N ARG A 178 0.84 21.48 -33.44
CA ARG A 178 1.15 21.28 -34.86
C ARG A 178 -0.12 20.87 -35.63
N PRO A 179 -0.41 21.50 -36.78
CA PRO A 179 -1.54 21.13 -37.62
C PRO A 179 -1.39 19.75 -38.26
#